data_AF-A0A6J4VZT8-F1
#
_entry.id   AF-A0A6J4VZT8-F1
#
_cell.length_a   1.000
_cell.length_b   1.000
_cell.length_c   1.000
_cell.angle_alpha   90.00
_cell.angle_beta   90.00
_cell.angle_gamma   90.00
#
_symmetry.space_group_name_H-M   'P 1'
#
loop_
_entity.id
_entity.type
_entity.pdbx_description
1 polymer ?
#
loop_
_entity_poly.entity_id
_entity_poly.type
_entity_poly.pdbx_seq_one_letter_code
_entity_poly.pdbx_strand_id
1 'polypeptide(L)' 'MTAEWDKSRLPSRHVTQGPERAPHRSYYYAMGLTEAEIAQPFVGVATCWNEAAPCNIALS' A
#
# COMPACT_ATOMS: atom_id res chain seq x y z
N MET A 1 7.83 -13.85 -14.88
CA MET A 1 7.32 -12.65 -15.56
C MET A 1 6.33 -12.00 -14.62
N THR A 2 6.71 -10.93 -13.92
CA THR A 2 5.77 -10.14 -13.11
C THR A 2 4.89 -9.35 -14.06
N ALA A 3 3.58 -9.57 -14.02
CA ALA A 3 2.65 -8.76 -14.81
C ALA A 3 2.76 -7.30 -14.36
N GLU A 4 2.98 -6.38 -15.30
CA GLU A 4 2.89 -4.94 -15.06
C GLU A 4 1.41 -4.55 -14.90
N TRP A 5 1.09 -3.87 -13.79
CA TRP A 5 -0.27 -3.42 -13.50
C TRP A 5 -0.52 -2.05 -14.11
N ASP A 6 -1.57 -1.91 -14.93
CA ASP A 6 -2.02 -0.60 -15.37
C ASP A 6 -2.62 0.17 -14.19
N LYS A 7 -1.86 1.18 -13.71
CA LYS A 7 -2.29 2.05 -12.61
C LYS A 7 -3.10 3.25 -13.06
N SER A 8 -3.36 3.47 -14.35
CA SER A 8 -4.05 4.67 -14.86
C SER A 8 -5.39 4.94 -14.15
N ARG A 9 -6.10 3.89 -13.74
CA ARG A 9 -7.38 3.95 -13.02
C ARG A 9 -7.27 3.70 -11.52
N LEU A 10 -6.11 3.31 -10.99
CA LEU A 10 -5.92 2.99 -9.59
C LEU A 10 -5.55 4.22 -8.76
N PRO A 11 -6.15 4.44 -7.57
CA PRO A 11 -5.81 5.59 -6.72
C PRO A 11 -4.34 5.63 -6.30
N SER A 12 -3.69 4.46 -6.14
CA SER A 12 -2.27 4.36 -5.76
C SER A 12 -1.32 5.01 -6.77
N ARG A 13 -1.77 5.32 -8.00
CA ARG A 13 -0.95 6.06 -8.98
C ARG A 13 -0.51 7.42 -8.48
N HIS A 14 -1.35 8.09 -7.66
CA HIS A 14 -1.09 9.45 -7.17
C HIS A 14 0.14 9.55 -6.25
N VAL A 15 0.60 8.43 -5.71
CA VAL A 15 1.73 8.36 -4.76
C VAL A 15 2.86 7.44 -5.23
N THR A 16 2.67 6.69 -6.32
CA THR A 16 3.68 5.73 -6.81
C THR A 16 4.22 6.08 -8.19
N GLN A 17 3.44 6.70 -9.06
CA GLN A 17 3.78 6.89 -10.48
C GLN A 17 4.32 8.28 -10.76
N GLY A 18 5.34 8.36 -11.62
CA GLY A 18 5.97 9.62 -12.02
C GLY A 18 7.21 10.00 -11.19
N PRO A 19 8.14 10.77 -11.76
CA PRO A 19 9.36 11.21 -11.08
C PRO A 19 9.08 12.14 -9.90
N GLU A 20 8.02 12.93 -9.96
CA GLU A 20 7.60 13.85 -8.89
C GLU A 20 7.13 13.12 -7.62
N ARG A 21 6.83 11.81 -7.73
CA ARG A 21 6.46 10.95 -6.59
C ARG A 21 7.65 10.24 -5.96
N ALA A 22 8.89 10.54 -6.36
CA ALA A 22 10.09 9.99 -5.74
C ALA A 22 10.12 10.15 -4.19
N PRO A 23 9.71 11.30 -3.60
CA PRO A 23 9.65 11.43 -2.14
C PRO A 23 8.58 10.55 -1.48
N HIS A 24 7.49 10.22 -2.18
CA HIS A 24 6.50 9.29 -1.66
C HIS A 24 7.04 7.85 -1.70
N ARG A 25 7.74 7.47 -2.77
CA ARG A 25 8.35 6.14 -2.90
C ARG A 25 9.47 5.89 -1.88
N SER A 26 10.21 6.91 -1.46
CA SER A 26 11.24 6.73 -0.42
C SER A 26 10.66 6.21 0.89
N TYR A 27 9.46 6.64 1.28
CA TYR A 27 8.77 6.09 2.46
C TYR A 27 8.37 4.61 2.28
N TYR A 28 7.93 4.21 1.08
CA TYR A 28 7.63 2.80 0.80
C TYR A 28 8.89 1.92 0.87
N TYR A 29 10.01 2.39 0.32
CA TYR A 29 11.29 1.69 0.47
C TYR A 29 11.74 1.62 1.93
N ALA A 30 11.55 2.68 2.72
CA ALA A 30 11.87 2.69 4.14
C ALA A 30 11.01 1.69 4.95
N MET A 31 9.79 1.40 4.50
CA MET A 31 8.92 0.35 5.04
C MET A 31 9.27 -1.05 4.52
N GLY A 32 10.30 -1.18 3.67
CA GLY A 32 10.80 -2.46 3.17
C GLY A 32 10.16 -2.95 1.87
N LEU A 33 9.31 -2.15 1.22
CA LEU A 33 8.71 -2.55 -0.05
C LEU A 33 9.72 -2.45 -1.19
N THR A 34 9.72 -3.43 -2.07
CA THR A 34 10.48 -3.43 -3.32
C THR A 34 9.78 -2.61 -4.41
N GLU A 35 10.51 -2.27 -5.47
CA GLU A 35 9.93 -1.61 -6.65
C GLU A 35 8.80 -2.46 -7.28
N ALA A 36 8.98 -3.77 -7.33
CA ALA A 36 7.98 -4.69 -7.86
C ALA A 36 6.68 -4.69 -7.02
N GLU A 37 6.79 -4.62 -5.69
CA GLU A 37 5.62 -4.51 -4.80
C GLU A 37 4.97 -3.13 -4.88
N ILE A 38 5.79 -2.06 -4.98
CA ILE A 38 5.28 -0.71 -5.21
C ILE A 38 4.54 -0.62 -6.54
N ALA A 39 4.88 -1.44 -7.54
CA ALA A 39 4.17 -1.51 -8.82
C ALA A 39 2.81 -2.25 -8.74
N GLN A 40 2.51 -2.95 -7.66
CA GLN A 40 1.23 -3.63 -7.47
C GLN A 40 0.11 -2.64 -7.04
N PRO A 41 -1.18 -3.01 -7.19
CA PRO A 41 -2.29 -2.26 -6.61
C PRO A 41 -2.16 -2.21 -5.09
N PHE A 42 -2.40 -1.05 -4.49
CA PHE A 42 -2.42 -0.93 -3.03
C PHE A 42 -3.81 -1.22 -2.49
N VAL A 43 -3.88 -2.07 -1.47
CA VAL A 43 -5.11 -2.41 -0.76
C VAL A 43 -4.95 -1.98 0.69
N GLY A 44 -5.73 -0.99 1.11
CA GLY A 44 -5.78 -0.61 2.52
C GLY A 44 -6.66 -1.58 3.30
N VAL A 45 -6.09 -2.27 4.29
CA VAL A 45 -6.84 -3.12 5.22
C VAL A 45 -7.09 -2.33 6.50
N ALA A 46 -8.33 -1.89 6.69
CA ALA A 46 -8.74 -1.22 7.91
C ALA A 46 -9.27 -2.26 8.90
N THR A 47 -8.63 -2.37 10.06
CA THR A 47 -9.09 -3.21 11.18
C THR A 47 -9.55 -2.33 12.34
N CYS A 48 -10.62 -2.75 13.01
CA CYS A 48 -11.10 -2.13 14.24
C CYS A 48 -10.57 -2.87 15.50
N TRP A 49 -9.52 -3.68 15.37
CA TRP A 49 -8.95 -4.42 16.48
C TRP A 49 -8.64 -3.51 17.68
N ASN A 50 -9.09 -3.93 18.86
CA ASN A 50 -8.74 -3.36 20.16
C ASN A 50 -9.15 -4.33 21.29
N GLU A 51 -8.59 -4.10 22.48
CA GLU A 51 -8.84 -4.90 23.69
C GLU A 51 -9.88 -4.27 24.64
N ALA A 52 -10.53 -3.16 24.23
CA ALA A 52 -11.49 -2.46 25.07
C ALA A 52 -12.82 -3.23 25.22
N ALA A 53 -13.16 -4.06 24.24
CA ALA A 53 -14.37 -4.87 24.23
C ALA A 53 -14.16 -6.19 23.45
N PRO A 54 -14.85 -7.29 23.83
CA PRO A 54 -14.63 -8.61 23.23
C PRO A 54 -15.03 -8.70 21.75
N CYS A 55 -15.85 -7.78 21.23
CA CYS A 55 -16.28 -7.79 19.83
C CYS A 55 -15.14 -7.53 18.83
N ASN A 56 -14.02 -6.93 19.27
CA ASN A 56 -12.94 -6.50 18.37
C ASN A 56 -11.65 -7.34 18.49
N ILE A 57 -11.50 -8.18 19.51
CA ILE A 57 -10.24 -8.87 19.81
C ILE A 57 -9.81 -9.89 18.74
N ALA A 58 -10.77 -10.44 17.98
CA ALA A 58 -10.52 -11.44 16.94
C ALA A 58 -10.11 -10.85 15.59
N LEU A 59 -9.93 -9.53 15.50
CA LEU A 59 -9.54 -8.82 14.28
C LEU A 59 -8.01 -8.61 14.14
N SER A 60 -7.21 -9.33 14.94
CA SER A 60 -5.75 -9.37 14.93
C SER A 60 -5.19 -10.42 13.99
#